data_AF-A0A7S4N4D4-F1
#
_entry.id   AF-A0A7S4N4D4-F1
#
_cell.length_a   1.000
_cell.length_b   1.000
_cell.length_c   1.000
_cell.angle_alpha   90.00
_cell.angle_beta   90.00
_cell.angle_gamma   90.00
#
_symmetry.space_group_name_H-M   'P 1'
#
loop_
_entity.id
_entity.type
_entity.pdbx_description
1 polymer ?
#
loop_
_entity_poly.entity_id
_entity_poly.type
_entity_poly.pdbx_seq_one_letter_code
_entity_poly.pdbx_strand_id
1 'polypeptide(L)'
;MEISCGAIDRGASLAFLSQYPGEEEILYPPLSYLEVLKKPRQEVMEGKRVKVLQLRINANVMSSTIEDMLGKRKQLYAGLMENIAREVERDLRGEEGRIQERLRTATDDSYWERHQDLVSSIVKECWGL
;
A
#
# COMPACT_ATOMS: atom_id res chain seq x y z
N MET A 1 -9.92 28.25 -28.78
CA MET A 1 -9.74 26.86 -28.30
C MET A 1 -11.10 26.35 -27.89
N GLU A 2 -11.36 25.07 -28.10
CA GLU A 2 -12.63 24.43 -27.77
C GLU A 2 -12.35 23.35 -26.73
N ILE A 3 -13.02 23.41 -25.58
CA ILE A 3 -12.86 22.45 -24.50
C ILE A 3 -14.12 21.60 -24.43
N SER A 4 -14.00 20.29 -24.60
CA SER A 4 -15.09 19.36 -24.32
C SER A 4 -15.04 18.94 -22.85
N CYS A 5 -16.16 19.08 -22.13
CA CYS A 5 -16.27 18.71 -20.73
C CYS A 5 -17.15 17.46 -20.54
N GLY A 6 -16.66 16.50 -19.75
CA GLY A 6 -17.46 15.36 -19.28
C GLY A 6 -18.41 15.77 -18.14
N ALA A 7 -19.27 14.88 -17.67
CA ALA A 7 -20.18 15.16 -16.54
C ALA A 7 -19.43 15.45 -15.22
N ILE A 8 -18.24 14.89 -15.06
CA ILE A 8 -17.36 15.05 -13.88
C ILE A 8 -16.45 16.27 -14.05
N ASP A 9 -16.04 16.58 -15.28
CA ASP A 9 -15.02 17.57 -15.58
C ASP A 9 -15.59 18.94 -16.00
N ARG A 10 -16.76 19.35 -15.48
CA ARG A 10 -17.43 20.61 -15.92
C ARG A 10 -16.87 21.89 -15.32
N GLY A 11 -16.01 21.78 -14.30
CA GLY A 11 -15.54 22.94 -13.55
C GLY A 11 -16.68 23.65 -12.79
N ALA A 12 -16.37 24.81 -12.22
CA ALA A 12 -17.31 25.65 -11.49
C ALA A 12 -17.37 27.05 -12.12
N SER A 13 -18.57 27.56 -12.41
CA SER A 13 -18.72 28.92 -12.92
C SER A 13 -18.39 29.94 -11.83
N LEU A 14 -17.60 30.95 -12.18
CA LEU A 14 -17.26 32.06 -11.30
C LEU A 14 -18.12 33.30 -11.53
N ALA A 15 -19.19 33.23 -12.33
CA ALA A 15 -20.01 34.39 -12.68
C ALA A 15 -20.50 35.21 -11.46
N PHE A 16 -20.77 34.55 -10.33
CA PHE A 16 -21.24 35.20 -9.11
C PHE A 16 -20.15 35.91 -8.28
N LEU A 17 -18.87 35.58 -8.50
CA LEU A 17 -17.71 36.16 -7.81
C LEU A 17 -16.73 36.87 -8.75
N SER A 18 -16.98 36.83 -10.06
CA SER A 18 -16.04 37.35 -11.04
C SER A 18 -15.85 38.85 -10.85
N GLN A 19 -14.59 39.27 -10.87
CA GLN A 19 -14.20 40.67 -10.90
C GLN A 19 -14.51 41.30 -12.27
N TYR A 20 -14.71 40.49 -13.31
CA TYR A 20 -14.98 40.89 -14.70
C TYR A 20 -16.30 40.27 -15.19
N PRO A 21 -17.46 40.83 -14.83
CA PRO A 21 -18.77 40.24 -15.14
C PRO A 21 -19.07 40.07 -16.64
N GLY A 22 -18.30 40.73 -17.51
CA GLY A 22 -18.39 40.56 -18.97
C GLY A 22 -17.65 39.34 -19.51
N GLU A 23 -16.88 38.65 -18.67
CA GLU A 23 -16.11 37.46 -19.02
C GLU A 23 -16.75 36.21 -18.40
N GLU A 24 -16.97 35.19 -19.21
CA GLU A 24 -17.44 33.90 -18.73
C GLU A 24 -16.25 33.08 -18.22
N GLU A 25 -16.17 32.93 -16.90
CA GLU A 25 -15.08 32.23 -16.22
C GLU A 25 -15.52 30.88 -15.64
N ILE A 26 -14.76 29.83 -15.95
CA ILE A 26 -14.93 28.48 -15.40
C ILE A 26 -13.65 28.06 -14.69
N LEU A 27 -13.75 27.74 -13.40
CA LEU A 27 -12.66 27.25 -12.56
C LEU A 27 -12.59 25.73 -12.55
N TYR A 28 -11.40 25.19 -12.76
CA TYR A 28 -11.13 23.75 -12.66
C TYR A 28 -10.25 23.45 -11.44
N PRO A 29 -10.41 22.28 -10.80
CA PRO A 29 -9.64 21.94 -9.61
C PRO A 29 -8.14 21.77 -9.94
N PRO A 30 -7.26 21.91 -8.93
CA PRO A 30 -5.84 21.62 -9.08
C PRO A 30 -5.60 20.20 -9.62
N LEU A 31 -4.46 20.01 -10.29
CA LEU A 31 -4.08 18.73 -10.91
C LEU A 31 -5.03 18.27 -12.04
N SER A 32 -5.85 19.17 -12.57
CA SER A 32 -6.52 18.93 -13.85
C SER A 32 -5.50 18.94 -14.99
N TYR A 33 -5.68 18.06 -15.97
CA TYR A 33 -4.83 18.01 -17.16
C TYR A 33 -5.65 18.17 -18.44
N LEU A 34 -4.98 18.66 -19.48
CA LEU A 34 -5.55 18.90 -20.81
C LEU A 34 -5.01 17.88 -21.81
N GLU A 35 -5.90 17.27 -22.56
CA GLU A 35 -5.59 16.32 -23.63
C GLU A 35 -6.01 16.89 -24.98
N VAL A 36 -5.12 16.82 -25.98
CA VAL A 36 -5.44 17.23 -27.36
C VAL A 36 -6.18 16.09 -28.05
N LEU A 37 -7.46 16.29 -28.37
CA LEU A 37 -8.29 15.24 -28.97
C LEU A 37 -8.03 15.04 -30.47
N LYS A 38 -7.76 16.12 -31.19
CA LYS A 38 -7.60 16.11 -32.65
C LYS A 38 -6.45 17.02 -33.08
N LYS A 39 -5.97 16.79 -34.30
CA LYS A 39 -5.00 17.70 -34.93
C LYS A 39 -5.58 19.13 -34.94
N PRO A 40 -4.78 20.15 -34.56
CA PRO A 40 -5.29 21.51 -34.54
C PRO A 40 -5.73 21.94 -35.93
N ARG A 41 -6.89 22.60 -36.00
CA ARG A 41 -7.45 23.12 -37.25
C ARG A 41 -7.10 24.60 -37.40
N GLN A 42 -6.90 25.06 -38.63
CA GLN A 42 -6.76 26.49 -38.91
C GLN A 42 -8.12 27.04 -39.31
N GLU A 43 -8.49 28.17 -38.72
CA GLU A 43 -9.69 28.92 -39.06
C GLU A 43 -9.34 30.37 -39.34
N VAL A 44 -10.22 31.05 -40.07
CA VAL A 44 -10.16 32.50 -40.24
C VAL A 44 -11.24 33.11 -39.39
N MET A 45 -10.85 33.81 -38.32
CA MET A 45 -11.75 34.60 -37.48
C MET A 45 -11.35 36.06 -37.66
N GLU A 46 -12.34 36.91 -37.97
CA GLU A 46 -12.13 38.36 -38.15
C GLU A 46 -10.98 38.71 -39.13
N GLY A 47 -10.87 37.94 -40.21
CA GLY A 47 -9.82 38.12 -41.23
C GLY A 47 -8.41 37.67 -40.82
N LYS A 48 -8.23 37.14 -39.60
CA LYS A 48 -6.95 36.60 -39.11
C LYS A 48 -6.97 35.08 -39.07
N ARG A 49 -5.85 34.46 -39.47
CA ARG A 49 -5.66 33.01 -39.33
C ARG A 49 -5.38 32.67 -37.86
N VAL A 50 -6.26 31.88 -37.28
CA VAL A 50 -6.17 31.37 -35.90
C VAL A 50 -6.09 29.84 -35.91
N LYS A 51 -5.34 29.30 -34.96
CA LYS A 51 -5.23 27.85 -34.75
C LYS A 51 -6.16 27.43 -33.64
N VAL A 52 -7.15 26.61 -33.95
CA VAL A 52 -8.13 26.12 -32.98
C VAL A 52 -7.71 24.73 -32.51
N LEU A 53 -7.49 24.63 -31.20
CA LEU A 53 -7.18 23.40 -30.49
C LEU A 53 -8.49 22.83 -29.93
N GLN A 54 -8.73 21.53 -30.17
CA GLN A 54 -9.81 20.78 -29.54
C GLN A 54 -9.24 19.99 -28.38
N LEU A 55 -9.55 20.41 -27.16
CA LEU A 55 -9.03 19.81 -25.94
C LEU A 55 -10.13 19.13 -25.13
N ARG A 56 -9.73 18.15 -24.32
CA ARG A 56 -10.51 17.59 -23.23
C ARG A 56 -9.82 17.89 -21.92
N ILE A 57 -10.60 18.32 -20.94
CA ILE A 57 -10.12 18.46 -19.57
C ILE A 57 -10.48 17.21 -18.77
N ASN A 58 -9.57 16.77 -17.92
CA ASN A 58 -9.79 15.70 -16.96
C ASN A 58 -9.40 16.21 -15.57
N ALA A 59 -10.35 16.19 -14.66
CA ALA A 59 -10.12 16.53 -13.27
C ALA A 59 -9.78 15.26 -12.49
N ASN A 60 -8.62 15.22 -11.83
CA ASN A 60 -8.29 14.14 -10.92
C ASN A 60 -9.06 14.31 -9.60
N VAL A 61 -10.32 13.86 -9.57
CA VAL A 61 -11.17 13.89 -8.36
C VAL A 61 -10.73 12.83 -7.33
N MET A 62 -9.88 11.89 -7.71
CA MET A 62 -9.40 10.82 -6.82
C MET A 62 -8.07 11.15 -6.12
N SER A 63 -7.56 12.37 -6.30
CA SER A 63 -6.38 12.82 -5.58
C SER A 63 -6.70 12.87 -4.09
N SER A 64 -6.02 12.02 -3.31
CA SER A 64 -6.19 11.97 -1.86
C SER A 64 -5.72 13.29 -1.24
N THR A 65 -6.42 13.76 -0.21
CA THR A 65 -5.93 14.90 0.58
C THR A 65 -4.66 14.51 1.34
N ILE A 66 -3.93 15.51 1.86
CA ILE A 66 -2.74 15.25 2.69
C ILE A 66 -3.14 14.43 3.92
N GLU A 67 -4.29 14.75 4.50
CA GLU A 67 -4.89 14.08 5.64
C GLU A 67 -5.21 12.61 5.32
N ASP A 68 -5.81 12.34 4.16
CA ASP A 68 -6.09 10.98 3.69
C ASP A 68 -4.79 10.18 3.50
N MET A 69 -3.76 10.81 2.93
CA MET A 69 -2.47 10.16 2.73
C MET A 69 -1.78 9.82 4.05
N LEU A 70 -1.82 10.74 5.02
CA LEU A 70 -1.29 10.50 6.37
C LEU A 70 -2.05 9.40 7.09
N GLY A 71 -3.38 9.37 6.97
CA GLY A 71 -4.24 8.33 7.51
C GLY A 71 -3.90 6.94 6.95
N LYS A 72 -3.82 6.82 5.61
CA LYS A 72 -3.41 5.59 4.93
C LYS A 72 -2.03 5.12 5.35
N ARG A 73 -1.08 6.05 5.47
CA ARG A 73 0.29 5.75 5.89
C ARG A 73 0.34 5.23 7.33
N LYS A 74 -0.42 5.84 8.24
CA LYS A 74 -0.54 5.38 9.64
C LYS A 74 -1.15 3.98 9.72
N GLN A 75 -2.22 3.71 8.98
CA GLN A 75 -2.86 2.39 8.93
C GLN A 75 -1.89 1.31 8.43
N LEU A 76 -1.12 1.60 7.38
CA LEU A 76 -0.10 0.70 6.85
C LEU A 76 0.94 0.34 7.91
N TYR A 77 1.49 1.33 8.61
CA TYR A 77 2.49 1.07 9.65
C TYR A 77 1.91 0.30 10.84
N ALA A 78 0.70 0.63 11.29
CA ALA A 78 0.05 -0.11 12.37
C ALA A 78 -0.14 -1.59 12.01
N GLY A 79 -0.69 -1.86 10.82
CA GLY A 79 -0.87 -3.23 10.34
C GLY A 79 0.44 -3.99 10.15
N LEU A 80 1.51 -3.30 9.71
CA LEU A 80 2.84 -3.90 9.61
C LEU A 80 3.38 -4.32 10.99
N MET A 81 3.29 -3.45 11.99
CA MET A 81 3.77 -3.75 13.35
C MET A 81 2.99 -4.91 13.96
N GLU A 82 1.67 -4.97 13.76
CA GLU A 82 0.84 -6.09 14.21
C GLU A 82 1.20 -7.41 13.51
N ASN A 83 1.52 -7.36 12.21
CA ASN A 83 1.95 -8.55 11.47
C ASN A 83 3.30 -9.05 12.01
N ILE A 84 4.28 -8.16 12.20
CA ILE A 84 5.60 -8.51 12.73
C ILE A 84 5.46 -9.11 14.14
N ALA A 85 4.66 -8.49 15.01
CA ALA A 85 4.45 -9.00 16.36
C ALA A 85 3.86 -10.42 16.34
N ARG A 86 2.87 -10.68 15.47
CA ARG A 86 2.28 -12.02 15.31
C ARG A 86 3.27 -13.04 14.74
N GLU A 87 4.14 -12.63 13.84
CA GLU A 87 5.18 -13.49 13.28
C GLU A 87 6.19 -13.91 14.36
N VAL A 88 6.69 -12.94 15.14
CA VAL A 88 7.59 -13.22 16.26
C VAL A 88 6.92 -14.12 17.30
N GLU A 89 5.65 -13.87 17.64
CA GLU A 89 4.91 -14.71 18.58
C GLU A 89 4.75 -16.16 18.08
N ARG A 90 4.43 -16.33 16.79
CA ARG A 90 4.34 -17.65 16.17
C ARG A 90 5.67 -18.39 16.23
N ASP A 91 6.76 -17.70 15.91
CA ASP A 91 8.08 -18.31 15.89
C ASP A 91 8.54 -18.71 17.30
N LEU A 92 8.30 -17.86 18.31
CA LEU A 92 8.56 -18.18 19.72
C LEU A 92 7.77 -19.40 20.20
N ARG A 93 6.48 -19.48 19.89
CA ARG A 93 5.65 -20.66 20.22
C ARG A 93 6.16 -21.93 19.54
N GLY A 94 6.65 -21.81 18.30
CA GLY A 94 7.27 -22.92 17.57
C GLY A 94 8.53 -23.44 18.26
N GLU A 95 9.41 -22.54 18.72
CA GLU A 95 10.60 -22.90 19.48
C GLU A 95 10.27 -23.51 20.85
N GLU A 96 9.27 -22.98 21.55
CA GLU A 96 8.80 -23.55 22.83
C GLU A 96 8.35 -25.01 22.67
N GLY A 97 7.57 -25.31 21.62
CA GLY A 97 7.17 -26.68 21.31
C GLY A 97 8.35 -27.60 21.00
N ARG A 98 9.36 -27.11 20.27
CA ARG A 98 10.60 -27.85 19.99
C ARG A 98 11.40 -28.14 21.26
N ILE A 99 11.50 -27.17 22.16
CA ILE A 99 12.20 -27.31 23.44
C ILE A 99 11.47 -28.33 24.32
N GLN A 100 10.14 -28.26 24.41
CA GLN A 100 9.35 -29.21 25.19
C GLN A 100 9.48 -30.64 24.66
N GLU A 101 9.45 -30.85 23.34
CA GLU A 101 9.64 -32.17 22.74
C GLU A 101 11.04 -32.74 23.04
N ARG A 102 12.08 -31.90 22.97
CA ARG A 102 13.44 -32.30 23.33
C ARG A 102 13.56 -32.66 24.80
N LEU A 103 12.93 -31.88 25.70
CA LEU A 103 12.90 -32.16 27.13
C LEU A 103 12.20 -33.48 27.40
N ARG A 104 11.02 -33.71 26.81
CA ARG A 104 10.25 -34.96 26.94
C ARG A 104 11.06 -36.18 26.49
N THR A 105 11.73 -36.08 25.35
CA THR A 105 12.60 -37.16 24.84
C THR A 105 13.77 -37.44 25.78
N ALA A 106 14.32 -36.40 26.42
CA ALA A 106 15.41 -36.54 27.37
C ALA A 106 14.98 -37.04 28.77
N THR A 107 13.70 -36.89 29.13
CA THR A 107 13.13 -37.39 30.40
C THR A 107 12.50 -38.78 30.27
N ASP A 108 12.47 -39.35 29.08
CA ASP A 108 11.95 -40.69 28.85
C ASP A 108 12.88 -41.73 29.50
N ASP A 109 12.40 -42.41 30.55
CA ASP A 109 13.13 -43.41 31.36
C ASP A 109 13.66 -44.60 30.53
N SER A 110 13.26 -44.69 29.25
CA SER A 110 13.76 -45.65 28.27
C SER A 110 15.26 -45.49 27.94
N TYR A 111 15.94 -44.42 28.41
CA TYR A 111 17.38 -44.26 28.27
C TYR A 111 18.17 -45.31 29.06
N TRP A 112 17.75 -45.62 30.29
CA TRP A 112 18.37 -46.62 31.15
C TRP A 112 18.16 -48.04 30.62
N GLU A 113 16.99 -48.31 30.02
CA GLU A 113 16.69 -49.60 29.37
C GLU A 113 17.48 -49.79 28.06
N ARG A 114 17.60 -48.74 27.23
CA ARG A 114 18.36 -48.83 25.96
C ARG A 114 19.86 -49.01 26.14
N HIS A 115 20.40 -48.47 27.23
CA HIS A 115 21.81 -48.52 27.55
C HIS A 115 22.13 -49.45 28.72
N GLN A 116 21.21 -50.37 29.05
CA GLN A 116 21.36 -51.29 30.17
C GLN A 116 22.65 -52.11 30.07
N ASP A 117 23.05 -52.54 28.88
CA ASP A 117 24.31 -53.26 28.65
C ASP A 117 25.54 -52.40 28.93
N LEU A 118 25.52 -51.12 28.50
CA LEU A 118 26.62 -50.17 28.71
C LEU A 118 26.75 -49.81 30.20
N VAL A 119 25.62 -49.55 30.85
CA VAL A 119 25.55 -49.24 32.29
C VAL A 119 26.01 -50.46 33.11
N SER A 120 25.59 -51.66 32.72
CA SER A 120 26.04 -52.92 33.36
C SER A 120 27.54 -53.13 33.20
N SER A 121 28.11 -52.80 32.04
CA SER A 121 29.55 -52.90 31.80
C SER A 121 30.34 -51.90 32.65
N ILE A 122 29.89 -50.65 32.76
CA ILE A 122 30.53 -49.62 33.59
C ILE A 122 30.45 -49.98 35.08
N VAL A 123 29.32 -50.51 35.54
CA VAL A 123 29.18 -50.95 36.95
C VAL A 123 30.13 -52.11 37.25
N LYS A 124 30.28 -53.09 36.35
CA LYS A 124 31.28 -54.16 36.52
C LYS A 124 32.70 -53.63 36.60
N GLU A 125 33.05 -52.69 35.72
CA GLU A 125 34.38 -52.09 35.66
C GLU A 125 34.69 -51.24 36.91
N CYS A 126 33.70 -50.52 37.45
CA CYS A 126 33.86 -49.71 38.65
C CYS A 126 33.84 -50.52 39.96
N TRP A 127 33.15 -51.67 40.01
CA TRP A 127 33.01 -52.48 41.22
C TRP A 127 33.89 -53.74 41.23
N GLY A 128 34.67 -53.98 40.16
CA GLY A 128 35.71 -55.01 40.13
C GLY A 128 35.19 -56.45 40.22
N LEU A 129 34.04 -56.74 39.59
CA LEU A 129 33.49 -58.09 39.43
C LEU A 129 33.50 -58.53 37.96
#